data_AF-A0A7K3NKR4-F1
#
_entry.id   AF-A0A7K3NKR4-F1
#
_cell.length_a   1.000
_cell.length_b   1.000
_cell.length_c   1.000
_cell.angle_alpha   90.00
_cell.angle_beta   90.00
_cell.angle_gamma   90.00
#
_symmetry.space_group_name_H-M   'P 1'
#
loop_
_entity.id
_entity.type
_entity.pdbx_description
1 polymer ?
#
loop_
_entity_poly.entity_id
_entity_poly.type
_entity_poly.pdbx_seq_one_letter_code
_entity_poly.pdbx_strand_id
1 'polypeptide(L)'
;MKRMLLVLPILTLFLASCSGFNLFGGDEPPPPPDSIEIVDFGIYDGNTLTLQTEAVPKKLGTTFGFRFQVKKPEGGQAAIRIITTSPGMINPAKKEVEFKTETTDTVQVGVQYNCIFTFEQEWEMVSGDWTLEVAAEDGSTAKKTFQVYNPQ
;
A
#
# COMPACT_ATOMS: atom_id res chain seq x y z
N MET A 1 55.90 -42.04 36.30
CA MET A 1 55.78 -41.90 34.83
C MET A 1 55.02 -43.13 34.35
N LYS A 2 53.85 -43.13 33.72
CA LYS A 2 53.10 -42.18 32.88
C LYS A 2 51.61 -42.55 33.05
N ARG A 3 50.73 -41.54 33.10
CA ARG A 3 49.28 -41.67 33.38
C ARG A 3 48.49 -42.20 32.18
N MET A 4 47.37 -42.81 32.54
CA MET A 4 46.29 -43.44 31.77
C MET A 4 45.34 -42.41 31.09
N LEU A 5 44.45 -42.96 30.23
CA LEU A 5 43.24 -42.42 29.53
C LEU A 5 43.42 -41.95 28.07
N LEU A 6 42.91 -42.65 27.04
CA LEU A 6 41.52 -42.88 26.52
C LEU A 6 40.94 -41.66 25.77
N VAL A 7 40.52 -41.84 24.49
CA VAL A 7 39.18 -41.51 23.92
C VAL A 7 39.19 -41.63 22.37
N LEU A 8 38.38 -42.59 21.90
CA LEU A 8 37.55 -42.72 20.67
C LEU A 8 37.66 -41.71 19.51
N PRO A 9 37.65 -42.18 18.23
CA PRO A 9 37.38 -41.32 17.08
C PRO A 9 35.87 -41.17 16.80
N ILE A 10 35.55 -39.96 16.35
CA ILE A 10 34.26 -39.44 15.89
C ILE A 10 33.81 -40.13 14.60
N LEU A 11 32.57 -40.63 14.55
CA LEU A 11 31.84 -40.77 13.28
C LEU A 11 30.33 -40.74 13.53
N THR A 12 29.80 -39.52 13.60
CA THR A 12 28.37 -39.23 13.70
C THR A 12 27.67 -39.34 12.34
N LEU A 13 26.64 -40.19 12.35
CA LEU A 13 25.38 -40.22 11.63
C LEU A 13 25.28 -39.67 10.19
N PHE A 14 24.86 -40.61 9.34
CA PHE A 14 24.23 -40.48 8.05
C PHE A 14 22.77 -39.95 8.13
N LEU A 15 22.32 -39.35 7.02
CA LEU A 15 20.93 -39.16 6.52
C LEU A 15 20.13 -37.95 7.03
N ALA A 16 19.88 -36.98 6.16
CA ALA A 16 18.74 -37.03 5.24
C ALA A 16 18.76 -35.82 4.30
N SER A 17 18.85 -36.11 3.00
CA SER A 17 18.63 -35.18 1.92
C SER A 17 17.11 -34.98 1.75
N CYS A 18 16.62 -33.78 1.97
CA CYS A 18 15.38 -33.29 1.39
C CYS A 18 15.67 -31.91 0.79
N SER A 19 16.02 -31.92 -0.49
CA SER A 19 15.95 -30.76 -1.35
C SER A 19 14.49 -30.31 -1.43
N GLY A 20 14.19 -29.15 -0.83
CA GLY A 20 12.90 -28.48 -0.93
C GLY A 20 13.13 -27.05 -1.34
N PHE A 21 13.27 -26.85 -2.65
CA PHE A 21 13.14 -25.56 -3.32
C PHE A 21 11.85 -24.88 -2.85
N ASN A 22 11.96 -23.68 -2.28
CA ASN A 22 10.95 -22.62 -2.37
C ASN A 22 11.67 -21.28 -2.25
N LEU A 23 12.21 -20.87 -3.40
CA LEU A 23 12.59 -19.49 -3.69
C LEU A 23 11.29 -18.65 -3.73
N PHE A 24 11.24 -17.60 -2.91
CA PHE A 24 10.41 -16.40 -3.10
C PHE A 24 8.95 -16.60 -3.55
N GLY A 25 8.06 -16.77 -2.58
CA GLY A 25 6.65 -16.40 -2.69
C GLY A 25 6.24 -15.90 -1.31
N GLY A 26 6.04 -14.59 -1.16
CA GLY A 26 5.51 -14.04 0.08
C GLY A 26 4.08 -14.54 0.26
N ASP A 27 3.89 -15.57 1.08
CA ASP A 27 2.58 -15.97 1.58
C ASP A 27 2.14 -14.92 2.60
N GLU A 28 1.76 -13.74 2.11
CA GLU A 28 0.89 -12.87 2.88
C GLU A 28 -0.46 -13.61 2.97
N PRO A 29 -0.93 -13.98 4.18
CA PRO A 29 -2.20 -14.69 4.31
C PRO A 29 -3.29 -13.88 3.60
N PRO A 30 -4.24 -14.54 2.91
CA PRO A 30 -5.31 -13.84 2.23
C PRO A 30 -6.00 -12.91 3.22
N PRO A 31 -6.33 -11.68 2.79
CA PRO A 31 -6.83 -10.68 3.70
C PRO A 31 -8.12 -11.18 4.38
N PRO A 32 -8.39 -10.76 5.62
CA PRO A 32 -9.58 -11.17 6.36
C PRO A 32 -10.85 -11.00 5.52
N PRO A 33 -11.90 -11.82 5.75
CA PRO A 33 -13.14 -11.72 4.98
C PRO A 33 -13.79 -10.33 5.10
N ASP A 34 -13.51 -9.60 6.18
CA ASP A 34 -13.76 -8.18 6.36
C ASP A 34 -12.47 -7.40 6.07
N SER A 35 -12.26 -7.03 4.81
CA SER A 35 -11.05 -6.31 4.41
C SER A 35 -11.29 -5.33 3.28
N ILE A 36 -10.45 -4.28 3.25
CA ILE A 36 -10.31 -3.42 2.09
C ILE A 36 -9.22 -4.03 1.22
N GLU A 37 -9.56 -4.34 -0.03
CA GLU A 37 -8.62 -4.87 -1.01
C GLU A 37 -8.30 -3.80 -2.05
N ILE A 38 -7.02 -3.63 -2.37
CA ILE A 38 -6.58 -2.83 -3.51
C ILE A 38 -6.73 -3.68 -4.78
N VAL A 39 -7.50 -3.19 -5.75
CA VAL A 39 -7.73 -3.83 -7.05
C VAL A 39 -6.55 -3.54 -7.98
N ASP A 40 -6.17 -2.28 -8.10
CA ASP A 40 -4.99 -1.83 -8.83
C ASP A 40 -4.60 -0.41 -8.42
N PHE A 41 -3.44 0.06 -8.88
CA PHE A 41 -2.88 1.35 -8.51
C PHE A 41 -2.05 1.95 -9.64
N GLY A 42 -1.87 3.26 -9.61
CA GLY A 42 -1.00 3.98 -10.52
C GLY A 42 -1.57 5.31 -10.97
N ILE A 43 -1.32 5.64 -12.23
CA ILE A 43 -1.81 6.85 -12.90
C ILE A 43 -3.09 6.51 -13.67
N TYR A 44 -4.09 7.37 -13.54
CA TYR A 44 -5.40 7.22 -14.16
C TYR A 44 -5.67 8.34 -15.16
N ASP A 45 -6.44 8.01 -16.19
CA ASP A 45 -7.17 8.96 -17.03
C ASP A 45 -8.66 8.66 -16.87
N GLY A 46 -9.37 9.57 -16.19
CA GLY A 46 -10.72 9.31 -15.69
C GLY A 46 -10.75 8.06 -14.78
N ASN A 47 -11.46 7.02 -15.21
CA ASN A 47 -11.62 5.76 -14.46
C ASN A 47 -10.77 4.61 -15.03
N THR A 48 -9.84 4.91 -15.93
CA THR A 48 -8.99 3.92 -16.61
C THR A 48 -7.55 4.06 -16.10
N LEU A 49 -7.00 2.95 -15.60
CA LEU A 49 -5.59 2.86 -15.25
C LEU A 49 -4.76 2.92 -16.55
N THR A 50 -3.95 3.96 -16.70
CA THR A 50 -3.08 4.13 -17.88
C THR A 50 -1.67 3.60 -17.63
N LEU A 51 -1.20 3.65 -16.38
CA LEU A 51 0.13 3.19 -16.01
C LEU A 51 0.14 2.71 -14.56
N GLN A 52 0.47 1.43 -14.34
CA GLN A 52 0.72 0.91 -13.00
C GLN A 52 2.12 1.29 -12.54
N THR A 53 2.20 2.24 -11.61
CA THR A 53 3.47 2.79 -11.11
C THR A 53 3.29 3.46 -9.75
N GLU A 54 4.35 3.52 -8.97
CA GLU A 54 4.43 4.37 -7.76
C GLU A 54 5.11 5.70 -8.06
N ALA A 55 5.82 5.81 -9.19
CA ALA A 55 6.47 7.04 -9.61
C ALA A 55 5.49 7.94 -10.37
N VAL A 56 5.16 9.09 -9.80
CA VAL A 56 4.18 10.04 -10.32
C VAL A 56 4.88 11.29 -10.86
N PRO A 57 4.74 11.63 -12.15
CA PRO A 57 5.30 12.86 -12.66
C PRO A 57 4.56 14.05 -12.07
N LYS A 58 5.31 15.04 -11.60
CA LYS A 58 4.79 16.30 -11.08
C LYS A 58 4.30 17.17 -12.23
N LYS A 59 3.09 16.89 -12.71
CA LYS A 59 2.44 17.57 -13.84
C LYS A 59 0.99 17.89 -13.50
N LEU A 60 0.57 19.11 -13.83
CA LEU A 60 -0.81 19.56 -13.60
C LEU A 60 -1.80 18.65 -14.34
N GLY A 61 -2.88 18.26 -13.67
CA GLY A 61 -3.90 17.34 -14.15
C GLY A 61 -3.53 15.85 -14.05
N THR A 62 -2.35 15.50 -13.56
CA THR A 62 -2.04 14.09 -13.29
C THR A 62 -2.90 13.57 -12.13
N THR A 63 -3.67 12.53 -12.40
CA THR A 63 -4.44 11.76 -11.42
C THR A 63 -3.70 10.47 -11.07
N PHE A 64 -3.49 10.22 -9.79
CA PHE A 64 -2.84 9.01 -9.30
C PHE A 64 -3.51 8.48 -8.04
N GLY A 65 -3.32 7.20 -7.75
CA GLY A 65 -3.86 6.56 -6.56
C GLY A 65 -4.15 5.09 -6.79
N PHE A 66 -5.21 4.58 -6.18
CA PHE A 66 -5.58 3.18 -6.30
C PHE A 66 -7.09 2.97 -6.31
N ARG A 67 -7.51 1.88 -6.95
CA ARG A 67 -8.85 1.35 -6.85
C ARG A 67 -8.93 0.35 -5.73
N PHE A 68 -10.02 0.41 -4.98
CA PHE A 68 -10.25 -0.51 -3.87
C PHE A 68 -11.69 -1.03 -3.88
N GLN A 69 -11.90 -2.11 -3.15
CA GLN A 69 -13.22 -2.61 -2.81
C GLN A 69 -13.25 -3.06 -1.36
N VAL A 70 -14.38 -2.83 -0.70
CA VAL A 70 -14.64 -3.37 0.63
C VAL A 70 -15.23 -4.76 0.46
N LYS A 71 -14.58 -5.78 1.02
CA LYS A 71 -15.05 -7.15 1.11
C LYS A 71 -15.56 -7.39 2.53
N LYS A 72 -16.79 -7.90 2.65
CA LYS A 72 -17.40 -8.39 3.89
C LYS A 72 -18.27 -9.61 3.56
N PRO A 73 -18.46 -10.59 4.47
CA PRO A 73 -19.35 -11.72 4.26
C PRO A 73 -20.79 -11.26 4.01
N GLU A 74 -21.26 -10.31 4.80
CA GLU A 74 -22.50 -9.60 4.57
C GLU A 74 -22.33 -8.50 3.51
N GLY A 75 -23.32 -8.36 2.64
CA GLY A 75 -23.42 -7.19 1.78
C GLY A 75 -23.84 -5.94 2.56
N GLY A 76 -24.10 -4.85 1.84
CA GLY A 76 -24.62 -3.62 2.41
C GLY A 76 -23.66 -2.45 2.25
N GLN A 77 -23.64 -1.56 3.24
CA GLN A 77 -22.86 -0.32 3.22
C GLN A 77 -21.77 -0.35 4.28
N ALA A 78 -20.64 0.28 3.97
CA ALA A 78 -19.54 0.50 4.90
C ALA A 78 -19.17 1.98 4.91
N ALA A 79 -19.06 2.56 6.10
CA ALA A 79 -18.47 3.88 6.27
C ALA A 79 -16.94 3.77 6.17
N ILE A 80 -16.34 4.69 5.43
CA ILE A 80 -14.90 4.75 5.19
C ILE A 80 -14.37 6.15 5.42
N ARG A 81 -13.08 6.24 5.69
CA ARG A 81 -12.29 7.46 5.72
C ARG A 81 -11.23 7.38 4.64
N ILE A 82 -11.19 8.37 3.76
CA ILE A 82 -10.16 8.55 2.76
C ILE A 82 -9.18 9.59 3.29
N ILE A 83 -7.92 9.20 3.40
CA ILE A 83 -6.84 10.00 3.98
C ILE A 83 -5.77 10.19 2.90
N THR A 84 -5.40 11.44 2.63
CA THR A 84 -4.23 11.76 1.79
C THR A 84 -3.20 12.46 2.64
N THR A 85 -2.01 11.88 2.75
CA THR A 85 -0.85 12.48 3.40
C THR A 85 0.15 12.92 2.32
N SER A 86 0.62 14.16 2.40
CA SER A 86 1.58 14.76 1.47
C SER A 86 2.82 15.28 2.19
N PRO A 87 3.89 15.63 1.47
CA PRO A 87 5.07 16.28 2.04
C PRO A 87 4.83 17.70 2.61
N GLY A 88 3.62 18.24 2.44
CA GLY A 88 3.22 19.57 2.90
C GLY A 88 2.88 20.50 1.74
N MET A 89 1.59 20.63 1.43
CA MET A 89 1.08 21.58 0.44
C MET A 89 0.88 22.95 1.06
N ILE A 90 1.27 24.03 0.38
CA ILE A 90 0.99 25.39 0.84
C ILE A 90 -0.35 25.81 0.25
N ASN A 91 -1.42 25.73 1.04
CA ASN A 91 -2.74 26.12 0.59
C ASN A 91 -2.88 27.66 0.68
N PRO A 92 -2.94 28.39 -0.45
CA PRO A 92 -2.92 29.86 -0.43
C PRO A 92 -4.19 30.47 0.21
N ALA A 93 -5.32 29.75 0.19
CA ALA A 93 -6.56 30.22 0.79
C ALA A 93 -6.51 30.15 2.32
N LYS A 94 -5.91 29.08 2.87
CA LYS A 94 -5.77 28.88 4.32
C LYS A 94 -4.54 29.60 4.90
N LYS A 95 -3.55 29.94 4.07
CA LYS A 95 -2.24 30.49 4.49
C LYS A 95 -1.49 29.57 5.45
N GLU A 96 -1.68 28.26 5.28
CA GLU A 96 -1.13 27.22 6.15
C GLU A 96 -0.56 26.07 5.30
N VAL A 97 0.34 25.29 5.91
CA VAL A 97 0.89 24.08 5.29
C VAL A 97 -0.01 22.89 5.66
N GLU A 98 -0.54 22.22 4.65
CA GLU A 98 -1.45 21.10 4.78
C GLU A 98 -0.71 19.79 4.48
N PHE A 99 -0.48 18.99 5.53
CA PHE A 99 0.20 17.70 5.42
C PHE A 99 -0.76 16.53 5.23
N LYS A 100 -2.01 16.69 5.67
CA LYS A 100 -3.02 15.63 5.68
C LYS A 100 -4.38 16.22 5.36
N THR A 101 -5.09 15.58 4.44
CA THR A 101 -6.53 15.77 4.23
C THR A 101 -7.26 14.48 4.58
N GLU A 102 -8.48 14.61 5.08
CA GLU A 102 -9.32 13.48 5.46
C GLU A 102 -10.77 13.78 5.07
N THR A 103 -11.42 12.80 4.44
CA THR A 103 -12.84 12.85 4.09
C THR A 103 -13.51 11.55 4.50
N THR A 104 -14.80 11.61 4.83
CA THR A 104 -15.59 10.44 5.19
C THR A 104 -16.63 10.19 4.11
N ASP A 105 -16.83 8.93 3.74
CA ASP A 105 -17.83 8.53 2.75
C ASP A 105 -18.49 7.19 3.14
N THR A 106 -19.56 6.83 2.45
CA THR A 106 -20.26 5.55 2.59
C THR A 106 -20.25 4.80 1.26
N VAL A 107 -19.67 3.61 1.26
CA VAL A 107 -19.50 2.77 0.06
C VAL A 107 -20.32 1.48 0.16
N GLN A 108 -20.71 0.93 -1.00
CA GLN A 108 -21.36 -0.38 -1.06
C GLN A 108 -20.29 -1.48 -1.02
N VAL A 109 -20.52 -2.51 -0.21
CA VAL A 109 -19.67 -3.71 -0.17
C VAL A 109 -19.67 -4.39 -1.54
N GLY A 110 -18.48 -4.82 -1.99
CA GLY A 110 -18.28 -5.50 -3.27
C GLY A 110 -18.23 -4.59 -4.51
N VAL A 111 -18.44 -3.28 -4.35
CA VAL A 111 -18.29 -2.29 -5.44
C VAL A 111 -16.89 -1.68 -5.39
N GLN A 112 -16.34 -1.38 -6.57
CA GLN A 112 -15.04 -0.74 -6.71
C GLN A 112 -15.15 0.78 -6.65
N TYR A 113 -14.25 1.41 -5.91
CA TYR A 113 -14.16 2.85 -5.71
C TYR A 113 -12.72 3.33 -5.92
N ASN A 114 -12.55 4.61 -6.21
CA ASN A 114 -11.24 5.24 -6.36
C ASN A 114 -10.82 5.93 -5.07
N CYS A 115 -9.60 5.66 -4.62
CA CYS A 115 -8.84 6.51 -3.70
C CYS A 115 -7.75 7.18 -4.52
N ILE A 116 -8.04 8.37 -5.05
CA ILE A 116 -7.18 9.09 -5.99
C ILE A 116 -6.97 10.54 -5.57
N PHE A 117 -5.87 11.10 -6.02
CA PHE A 117 -5.56 12.52 -5.94
C PHE A 117 -5.24 13.05 -7.34
N THR A 118 -5.75 14.23 -7.66
CA THR A 118 -5.45 14.93 -8.92
C THR A 118 -4.75 16.23 -8.57
N PHE A 119 -3.65 16.54 -9.25
CA PHE A 119 -3.07 17.88 -9.17
C PHE A 119 -3.95 18.86 -9.95
N GLU A 120 -4.97 19.39 -9.30
CA GLU A 120 -5.90 20.39 -9.87
C GLU A 120 -5.30 21.80 -9.82
N GLN A 121 -4.41 22.05 -8.87
CA GLN A 121 -3.75 23.33 -8.67
C GLN A 121 -2.23 23.20 -8.63
N GLU A 122 -1.52 24.25 -9.06
CA GLU A 122 -0.06 24.22 -9.11
C GLU A 122 0.59 24.03 -7.73
N TRP A 123 -0.02 24.55 -6.68
CA TRP A 123 0.50 24.45 -5.31
C TRP A 123 0.31 23.05 -4.69
N GLU A 124 -0.49 22.18 -5.31
CA GLU A 124 -0.65 20.77 -4.91
C GLU A 124 0.49 19.90 -5.44
N MET A 125 1.22 20.37 -6.46
CA MET A 125 2.31 19.65 -7.10
C MET A 125 3.59 19.67 -6.24
N VAL A 126 3.56 19.00 -5.09
CA VAL A 126 4.67 18.89 -4.15
C VAL A 126 5.43 17.58 -4.39
N SER A 127 6.75 17.68 -4.61
CA SER A 127 7.61 16.50 -4.75
C SER A 127 7.84 15.81 -3.41
N GLY A 128 7.99 14.48 -3.43
CA GLY A 128 8.18 13.66 -2.24
C GLY A 128 7.17 12.52 -2.16
N ASP A 129 7.08 11.90 -0.99
CA ASP A 129 6.19 10.79 -0.73
C ASP A 129 4.77 11.25 -0.45
N TRP A 130 3.83 10.70 -1.21
CA TRP A 130 2.39 10.86 -1.03
C TRP A 130 1.80 9.53 -0.62
N THR A 131 1.06 9.48 0.48
CA THR A 131 0.37 8.27 0.92
C THR A 131 -1.12 8.48 0.87
N LEU A 132 -1.80 7.67 0.06
CA LEU A 132 -3.25 7.60 0.00
C LEU A 132 -3.68 6.37 0.82
N GLU A 133 -4.71 6.53 1.63
CA GLU A 133 -5.20 5.50 2.54
C GLU A 133 -6.73 5.51 2.59
N VAL A 134 -7.31 4.31 2.68
CA VAL A 134 -8.72 4.09 3.02
C VAL A 134 -8.77 3.29 4.31
N ALA A 135 -9.54 3.76 5.28
CA ALA A 135 -9.78 3.08 6.55
C ALA A 135 -11.28 2.89 6.78
N ALA A 136 -11.73 1.69 7.13
CA ALA A 136 -13.10 1.41 7.52
C ALA A 136 -13.27 1.46 9.05
N GLU A 137 -14.53 1.52 9.52
CA GLU A 137 -14.86 1.56 10.95
C GLU A 137 -14.45 0.30 11.72
N ASP A 138 -14.39 -0.85 11.04
CA ASP A 138 -13.92 -2.12 11.62
C ASP A 138 -12.39 -2.19 11.81
N GLY A 139 -11.68 -1.12 11.43
CA GLY A 139 -10.22 -1.02 11.54
C GLY A 139 -9.47 -1.62 10.36
N SER A 140 -10.15 -2.19 9.36
CA SER A 140 -9.50 -2.57 8.10
C SER A 140 -8.97 -1.33 7.38
N THR A 141 -7.77 -1.44 6.81
CA THR A 141 -7.09 -0.36 6.11
C THR A 141 -6.44 -0.87 4.84
N ALA A 142 -6.40 -0.02 3.83
CA ALA A 142 -5.59 -0.22 2.64
C ALA A 142 -4.88 1.11 2.32
N LYS A 143 -3.59 1.05 1.99
CA LYS A 143 -2.82 2.25 1.67
C LYS A 143 -1.79 1.99 0.59
N LYS A 144 -1.44 3.07 -0.11
CA LYS A 144 -0.40 3.07 -1.13
C LYS A 144 0.40 4.36 -1.07
N THR A 145 1.72 4.23 -1.15
CA THR A 145 2.64 5.37 -1.21
C THR A 145 3.14 5.55 -2.64
N PHE A 146 3.23 6.80 -3.07
CA PHE A 146 3.65 7.24 -4.38
C PHE A 146 4.77 8.27 -4.25
N GLN A 147 5.79 8.15 -5.09
CA GLN A 147 6.88 9.11 -5.18
C GLN A 147 6.58 10.12 -6.28
N VAL A 148 6.26 11.36 -5.89
CA VAL A 148 6.08 12.46 -6.84
C VAL A 148 7.44 13.06 -7.16
N TYR A 149 7.78 13.14 -8.45
CA TYR A 149 9.09 13.58 -8.94
C TYR A 149 8.98 14.65 -10.02
N ASN A 150 10.01 15.48 -10.16
CA ASN A 150 10.13 16.40 -11.30
C ASN A 150 10.57 15.62 -12.54
N PRO A 151 9.76 15.51 -13.60
CA PRO A 151 10.21 14.94 -14.85
C PRO A 151 11.33 15.82 -15.44
N GLN A 152 12.32 15.18 -16.08
CA GLN A 152 13.39 15.87 -16.80
C GLN A 152 12.90 16.45 -18.12
#